data_AF-A0A0B1T131-F1
#
_entry.id   AF-A0A0B1T131-F1
#
_cell.length_a   1.000
_cell.length_b   1.000
_cell.length_c   1.000
_cell.angle_alpha   90.00
_cell.angle_beta   90.00
_cell.angle_gamma   90.00
#
_symmetry.space_group_name_H-M   'P 1'
#
loop_
_entity.id
_entity.type
_entity.pdbx_description
1 polymer ?
#
loop_
_entity_poly.entity_id
_entity_poly.type
_entity_poly.pdbx_seq_one_letter_code
_entity_poly.pdbx_strand_id
1 'polypeptide(L)'
;MNTIGDVKAGVVVIAGNSYVAVHLDDYKKNKDQIAEFVRTKQWGREWTSVGVALFKARQMLDEVHADKKEIIIFSDGDNDRCKRCPQWKKDEIQAHPQDVEAEEIHRRGIHVTYVAINYDKSPERIQMIAGDPRNIIKINSFTSFDTNVLNSVVNTVCTVEKMERRW
;
A
#
# COMPACT_ATOMS: atom_id res chain seq x y z
N MET A 1 -16.82 -16.07 -19.09
CA MET A 1 -16.26 -15.96 -17.72
C MET A 1 -14.83 -15.48 -17.89
N ASN A 2 -14.55 -14.22 -17.53
CA ASN A 2 -13.18 -13.70 -17.60
C ASN A 2 -12.34 -14.42 -16.55
N THR A 3 -11.41 -15.26 -17.00
CA THR A 3 -10.31 -15.73 -16.16
C THR A 3 -9.62 -14.48 -15.63
N ILE A 4 -9.69 -14.25 -14.31
CA ILE A 4 -8.71 -13.42 -13.61
C ILE A 4 -7.36 -13.96 -14.09
N GLY A 5 -6.58 -13.10 -14.78
CA GLY A 5 -5.22 -13.43 -15.22
C GLY A 5 -4.36 -13.83 -14.02
N ASP A 6 -3.09 -14.16 -14.23
CA ASP A 6 -2.19 -14.55 -13.14
C ASP A 6 -1.91 -13.36 -12.20
N VAL A 7 -2.84 -13.08 -11.29
CA VAL A 7 -2.73 -12.06 -10.26
C VAL A 7 -1.97 -12.65 -9.09
N LYS A 8 -0.88 -11.99 -8.72
CA LYS A 8 -0.19 -12.24 -7.46
C LYS A 8 -0.59 -11.19 -6.44
N ALA A 9 -0.83 -11.60 -5.20
CA ALA A 9 -1.24 -10.72 -4.11
C ALA A 9 -0.49 -11.05 -2.83
N GLY A 10 -0.27 -10.05 -1.99
CA GLY A 10 0.40 -10.17 -0.71
C GLY A 10 -0.06 -9.05 0.21
N VAL A 11 0.29 -9.12 1.49
CA VAL A 11 -0.16 -8.16 2.51
C VAL A 11 1.02 -7.72 3.36
N VAL A 12 1.25 -6.41 3.40
CA VAL A 12 2.19 -5.77 4.33
C VAL A 12 1.39 -4.94 5.32
N VAL A 13 1.74 -5.06 6.59
CA VAL A 13 1.06 -4.35 7.68
C VAL A 13 1.87 -3.13 8.08
N ILE A 14 1.23 -1.97 8.05
CA ILE A 14 1.77 -0.74 8.65
C ILE A 14 1.60 -0.87 10.15
N ALA A 15 2.71 -0.99 10.87
CA ALA A 15 2.72 -1.16 12.31
C ALA A 15 3.99 -0.57 12.91
N GLY A 16 4.15 -0.73 14.22
CA GLY A 16 5.36 -0.26 14.90
C GLY A 16 6.57 -1.08 14.48
N ASN A 17 6.36 -2.36 14.21
CA ASN A 17 7.28 -3.19 13.47
C ASN A 17 6.61 -3.65 12.17
N SER A 18 6.54 -2.80 11.15
CA SER A 18 5.92 -3.16 9.87
C SER A 18 6.47 -4.49 9.33
N TYR A 19 5.60 -5.36 8.83
CA TYR A 19 5.97 -6.72 8.47
C TYR A 19 5.11 -7.26 7.32
N VAL A 20 5.64 -8.27 6.63
CA VAL A 20 4.89 -9.02 5.61
C VAL A 20 3.97 -10.01 6.35
N ALA A 21 2.66 -9.80 6.30
CA ALA A 21 1.69 -10.71 6.88
C ALA A 21 1.38 -11.88 5.96
N VAL A 22 1.35 -11.63 4.65
CA VAL A 22 1.20 -12.66 3.62
C VAL A 22 2.17 -12.34 2.49
N HIS A 23 3.03 -13.29 2.15
CA HIS A 23 3.97 -13.15 1.04
C HIS A 23 3.25 -13.10 -0.32
N LEU A 24 3.91 -12.47 -1.29
CA LEU A 24 3.39 -12.30 -2.64
C LEU A 24 3.41 -13.66 -3.34
N ASP A 25 2.25 -14.18 -3.69
CA ASP A 25 2.10 -15.42 -4.44
C ASP A 25 0.85 -15.32 -5.32
N ASP A 26 0.64 -16.30 -6.20
CA ASP A 26 -0.57 -16.42 -7.01
C ASP A 26 -1.78 -16.35 -6.09
N TYR A 27 -2.70 -15.42 -6.37
CA TYR A 27 -3.85 -15.17 -5.52
C TYR A 27 -4.68 -16.44 -5.30
N LYS A 28 -4.75 -17.32 -6.31
CA LYS A 28 -5.43 -18.62 -6.20
C LYS A 28 -4.86 -19.51 -5.08
N LYS A 29 -3.58 -19.38 -4.74
CA LYS A 29 -2.88 -20.15 -3.71
C LYS A 29 -3.00 -19.53 -2.31
N ASN A 30 -3.00 -18.20 -2.21
CA ASN A 30 -2.95 -17.52 -0.91
C ASN A 30 -4.22 -16.72 -0.55
N LYS A 31 -5.27 -16.73 -1.38
CA LYS A 31 -6.55 -16.04 -1.10
C LYS A 31 -7.14 -16.37 0.27
N ASP A 32 -7.02 -17.63 0.72
CA ASP A 32 -7.60 -18.07 1.99
C ASP A 32 -6.78 -17.54 3.18
N GLN A 33 -5.45 -17.47 3.03
CA GLN A 33 -4.55 -16.84 4.02
C GLN A 33 -4.81 -15.34 4.12
N ILE A 34 -5.02 -14.65 2.99
CA ILE A 34 -5.38 -13.23 2.97
C ILE A 34 -6.74 -13.03 3.65
N ALA A 35 -7.75 -13.85 3.31
CA ALA A 35 -9.08 -13.76 3.90
C ALA A 35 -9.05 -14.02 5.42
N GLU A 36 -8.30 -15.03 5.85
CA GLU A 36 -8.11 -15.35 7.27
C GLU A 36 -7.41 -14.21 8.00
N PHE A 37 -6.32 -13.67 7.43
CA PHE A 37 -5.60 -12.53 8.00
C PHE A 37 -6.54 -11.33 8.21
N VAL A 38 -7.30 -10.95 7.17
CA VAL A 38 -8.22 -9.80 7.25
C VAL A 38 -9.31 -10.02 8.31
N ARG A 39 -9.82 -11.25 8.48
CA ARG A 39 -10.89 -11.55 9.45
C ARG A 39 -10.42 -11.65 10.89
N THR A 40 -9.20 -12.12 11.11
CA THR A 40 -8.70 -12.48 12.45
C THR A 40 -7.76 -11.44 13.04
N LYS A 41 -7.15 -10.59 12.21
CA LYS A 41 -6.18 -9.60 12.68
C LYS A 41 -6.84 -8.61 13.63
N GLN A 42 -6.32 -8.57 14.86
CA GLN A 42 -6.62 -7.52 15.82
C GLN A 42 -5.63 -6.36 15.67
N TRP A 43 -6.16 -5.15 15.74
CA TRP A 43 -5.38 -3.92 15.61
C TRP A 43 -4.99 -3.39 17.00
N GLY A 44 -3.69 -3.23 17.22
CA GLY A 44 -3.15 -2.63 18.44
C GLY A 44 -2.93 -1.12 18.30
N ARG A 45 -2.69 -0.44 19.42
CA ARG A 45 -2.12 0.91 19.44
C ARG A 45 -0.61 0.80 19.34
N GLU A 46 -0.14 0.60 18.13
CA GLU A 46 1.29 0.55 17.86
C GLU A 46 1.79 1.85 17.22
N TRP A 47 3.11 1.94 17.11
CA TRP A 47 3.77 2.98 16.36
C TRP A 47 3.46 2.87 14.86
N THR A 48 3.83 3.89 14.10
CA THR A 48 3.63 3.93 12.65
C THR A 48 5.00 3.91 11.99
N SER A 49 5.23 2.97 11.07
CA SER A 49 6.43 2.94 10.20
C SER A 49 6.02 2.65 8.75
N VAL A 50 5.40 3.64 8.12
CA VAL A 50 4.92 3.63 6.73
C VAL A 50 6.09 3.48 5.76
N GLY A 51 7.21 4.19 5.95
CA GLY A 51 8.35 4.10 5.04
C GLY A 51 8.92 2.68 4.99
N VAL A 52 9.05 2.04 6.16
CA VAL A 52 9.43 0.62 6.30
C VAL A 52 8.39 -0.32 5.65
N ALA A 53 7.09 -0.03 5.73
CA ALA A 53 6.06 -0.82 5.06
C ALA A 53 6.15 -0.69 3.54
N LEU A 54 6.36 0.53 3.02
CA LEU A 54 6.57 0.81 1.60
C LEU A 54 7.80 0.06 1.08
N PHE A 55 8.92 0.11 1.82
CA PHE A 55 10.13 -0.65 1.54
C PHE A 55 9.84 -2.15 1.37
N LYS A 56 9.16 -2.78 2.34
CA LYS A 56 8.84 -4.21 2.29
C LYS A 56 7.90 -4.56 1.14
N ALA A 57 6.89 -3.74 0.88
CA ALA A 57 5.98 -3.93 -0.25
C ALA A 57 6.72 -3.83 -1.60
N ARG A 58 7.62 -2.84 -1.73
CA ARG A 58 8.49 -2.69 -2.89
C ARG A 58 9.38 -3.91 -3.10
N GLN A 59 10.05 -4.41 -2.05
CA GLN A 59 10.91 -5.60 -2.16
C GLN A 59 10.13 -6.82 -2.66
N MET A 60 8.92 -7.06 -2.13
CA MET A 60 8.06 -8.15 -2.61
C MET A 60 7.73 -8.00 -4.10
N LEU A 61 7.47 -6.77 -4.56
CA LEU A 61 7.16 -6.50 -5.96
C LEU A 61 8.40 -6.56 -6.87
N ASP A 62 9.59 -6.29 -6.35
CA ASP A 62 10.86 -6.38 -7.10
C ASP A 62 11.21 -7.82 -7.50
N GLU A 63 10.77 -8.80 -6.72
CA GLU A 63 11.02 -10.24 -6.95
C GLU A 63 10.19 -10.83 -8.10
N VAL A 64 9.21 -10.09 -8.62
CA VAL A 64 8.30 -10.60 -9.66
C VAL A 64 8.40 -9.79 -10.95
N HIS A 65 8.31 -10.52 -12.07
CA HIS A 65 8.02 -9.92 -13.38
C HIS A 65 6.51 -9.89 -13.58
N ALA A 66 5.97 -8.69 -13.84
CA ALA A 66 4.55 -8.46 -14.07
C ALA A 66 4.39 -7.27 -15.02
N ASP A 67 3.32 -7.29 -15.83
CA ASP A 67 2.97 -6.19 -16.73
C ASP A 67 2.58 -4.92 -15.96
N LYS A 68 2.05 -5.09 -14.74
CA LYS A 68 1.70 -4.01 -13.84
C LYS A 68 2.01 -4.39 -12.40
N LYS A 69 2.57 -3.44 -11.64
CA LYS A 69 2.83 -3.54 -10.20
C LYS A 69 2.04 -2.43 -9.49
N GLU A 70 1.33 -2.81 -8.43
CA GLU A 70 0.41 -1.92 -7.71
C GLU A 70 0.57 -2.13 -6.21
N ILE A 71 0.58 -1.03 -5.46
CA ILE A 71 0.44 -0.99 -4.01
C ILE A 71 -0.88 -0.31 -3.69
N ILE A 72 -1.78 -1.00 -2.98
CA ILE A 72 -2.99 -0.40 -2.43
C ILE A 72 -2.74 -0.18 -0.94
N ILE A 73 -2.68 1.09 -0.52
CA ILE A 73 -2.39 1.46 0.87
C ILE A 73 -3.64 2.04 1.54
N PHE A 74 -3.94 1.56 2.75
CA PHE A 74 -5.01 2.06 3.59
C PHE A 74 -4.38 2.74 4.81
N SER A 75 -4.44 4.07 4.88
CA SER A 75 -3.77 4.82 5.96
C SER A 75 -4.39 6.21 6.14
N ASP A 76 -4.25 6.78 7.34
CA ASP A 76 -4.64 8.15 7.65
C ASP A 76 -3.54 9.19 7.39
N GLY A 77 -2.43 8.77 6.77
CA GLY A 77 -1.33 9.66 6.40
C GLY A 77 -0.42 10.02 7.57
N ASP A 78 -0.39 9.21 8.63
CA ASP A 78 0.47 9.47 9.78
C ASP A 78 1.96 9.38 9.41
N ASN A 79 2.76 10.18 10.14
CA ASN A 79 4.22 10.14 10.05
C ASN A 79 4.80 8.86 10.65
N ASP A 80 6.00 8.51 10.22
CA ASP A 80 6.81 7.52 10.92
C ASP A 80 7.10 8.07 12.32
N ARG A 81 6.69 7.33 13.35
CA ARG A 81 6.72 7.80 14.74
C ARG A 81 7.31 6.75 15.64
N CYS A 82 8.43 7.08 16.28
CA CYS A 82 9.16 6.16 17.15
C CYS A 82 9.71 6.90 18.39
N LYS A 83 8.82 7.34 19.30
CA LYS A 83 9.23 8.17 20.47
C LYS A 83 9.96 7.39 21.57
N ARG A 84 9.55 6.14 21.86
CA ARG A 84 10.12 5.28 22.91
C ARG A 84 10.32 3.85 22.40
N CYS A 85 11.10 3.71 21.33
CA CYS A 85 11.39 2.43 20.70
C CYS A 85 12.88 2.07 20.82
N PRO A 86 13.23 0.77 20.69
CA PRO A 86 14.61 0.31 20.64
C PRO A 86 15.42 0.97 19.52
N GLN A 87 16.74 1.04 19.67
CA GLN A 87 17.62 1.72 18.71
C GLN A 87 17.52 1.13 17.30
N TRP A 88 17.55 -0.20 17.18
CA TRP A 88 17.42 -0.89 15.89
C TRP A 88 16.18 -0.45 15.09
N LYS A 89 15.09 -0.06 15.78
CA LYS A 89 13.86 0.41 15.14
C LYS A 89 13.98 1.84 14.63
N LYS A 90 14.67 2.70 15.38
CA LYS A 90 15.00 4.06 14.91
C LYS A 90 15.89 3.98 13.68
N ASP A 91 16.88 3.10 13.71
CA ASP A 91 17.80 2.87 12.60
C ASP A 91 17.05 2.37 11.36
N GLU A 92 16.09 1.43 11.52
CA GLU A 92 15.25 0.94 10.41
C GLU A 92 14.36 2.04 9.82
N ILE A 93 13.72 2.87 10.65
CA ILE A 93 12.90 4.00 10.17
C ILE A 93 13.77 5.04 9.46
N GLN A 94 14.96 5.34 10.00
CA GLN A 94 15.88 6.29 9.40
C GLN A 94 16.45 5.78 8.07
N ALA A 95 16.64 4.46 7.94
CA ALA A 95 17.09 3.84 6.70
C ALA A 95 16.02 3.83 5.59
N HIS A 96 14.75 3.91 5.97
CA HIS A 96 13.62 3.86 5.04
C HIS A 96 12.63 5.02 5.25
N PRO A 97 13.02 6.28 5.01
CA PRO A 97 12.10 7.42 5.08
C PRO A 97 10.95 7.30 4.07
N GLN A 98 9.76 7.78 4.42
CA GLN A 98 8.56 7.67 3.57
C GLN A 98 8.71 8.31 2.19
N ASP A 99 9.34 9.48 2.14
CA ASP A 99 9.58 10.24 0.91
C ASP A 99 10.56 9.51 -0.02
N VAL A 100 11.67 9.02 0.54
CA VAL A 100 12.67 8.25 -0.21
C VAL A 100 12.08 6.95 -0.77
N GLU A 101 11.31 6.20 0.04
CA GLU A 101 10.72 4.94 -0.43
C GLU A 101 9.58 5.17 -1.43
N ALA A 102 8.78 6.22 -1.26
CA ALA A 102 7.77 6.60 -2.24
C ALA A 102 8.40 7.01 -3.58
N GLU A 103 9.47 7.81 -3.57
CA GLU A 103 10.21 8.16 -4.78
C GLU A 103 10.76 6.93 -5.50
N GLU A 104 11.36 5.99 -4.76
CA GLU A 104 11.91 4.75 -5.33
C GLU A 104 10.81 3.83 -5.91
N ILE A 105 9.65 3.76 -5.27
CA ILE A 105 8.46 3.06 -5.79
C ILE A 105 8.05 3.65 -7.14
N HIS A 106 7.91 4.98 -7.23
CA HIS A 106 7.53 5.64 -8.47
C HIS A 106 8.58 5.49 -9.56
N ARG A 107 9.88 5.56 -9.22
CA ARG A 107 10.99 5.36 -10.16
C ARG A 107 10.98 3.97 -10.81
N ARG A 108 10.44 2.97 -10.11
CA ARG A 108 10.28 1.59 -10.61
C ARG A 108 9.01 1.36 -11.43
N GLY A 109 8.19 2.39 -11.62
CA GLY A 109 6.89 2.28 -12.29
C GLY A 109 5.87 1.47 -11.48
N ILE A 110 6.03 1.39 -10.16
CA ILE A 110 5.04 0.78 -9.27
C ILE A 110 3.99 1.85 -8.97
N HIS A 111 2.73 1.55 -9.26
CA HIS A 111 1.61 2.45 -8.99
C HIS A 111 1.17 2.34 -7.53
N VAL A 112 0.75 3.47 -6.95
CA VAL A 112 0.24 3.52 -5.58
C VAL A 112 -1.18 4.06 -5.57
N THR A 113 -2.16 3.21 -5.27
CA THR A 113 -3.53 3.61 -4.94
C THR A 113 -3.63 3.86 -3.44
N TYR A 114 -3.87 5.11 -3.06
CA TYR A 114 -3.94 5.52 -1.65
C TYR A 114 -5.39 5.68 -1.21
N VAL A 115 -5.86 4.78 -0.36
CA VAL A 115 -7.12 4.96 0.36
C VAL A 115 -6.85 5.75 1.63
N ALA A 116 -7.18 7.04 1.58
CA ALA A 116 -6.86 8.03 2.58
C ALA A 116 -7.99 8.19 3.60
N ILE A 117 -7.72 7.80 4.84
CA ILE A 117 -8.66 7.98 5.95
C ILE A 117 -8.45 9.36 6.57
N ASN A 118 -9.48 10.20 6.65
CA ASN A 118 -9.34 11.58 7.15
C ASN A 118 -8.24 12.36 6.42
N TYR A 119 -8.30 12.34 5.09
CA TYR A 119 -7.32 12.95 4.17
C TYR A 119 -6.80 14.33 4.61
N ASP A 120 -7.67 15.20 5.12
CA ASP A 120 -7.35 16.58 5.49
C ASP A 120 -6.31 16.70 6.61
N LYS A 121 -6.00 15.61 7.33
CA LYS A 121 -4.94 15.60 8.35
C LYS A 121 -3.53 15.67 7.79
N SER A 122 -3.30 15.09 6.60
CA SER A 122 -1.96 14.89 6.03
C SER A 122 -1.93 14.97 4.49
N PRO A 123 -2.53 15.99 3.85
CA PRO A 123 -2.76 16.00 2.41
C PRO A 123 -1.46 15.94 1.59
N GLU A 124 -0.43 16.69 1.98
CA GLU A 124 0.87 16.73 1.28
C GLU A 124 1.57 15.37 1.28
N ARG A 125 1.56 14.68 2.42
CA ARG A 125 2.20 13.37 2.58
C ARG A 125 1.47 12.30 1.79
N ILE A 126 0.14 12.31 1.85
CA ILE A 126 -0.68 11.37 1.10
C ILE A 126 -0.46 11.57 -0.40
N GLN A 127 -0.42 12.83 -0.87
CA GLN A 127 -0.11 13.13 -2.28
C GLN A 127 1.29 12.67 -2.67
N MET A 128 2.29 12.92 -1.82
CA MET A 128 3.67 12.48 -2.06
C MET A 128 3.76 10.95 -2.20
N ILE A 129 3.08 10.18 -1.35
CA ILE A 129 3.10 8.71 -1.40
C ILE A 129 2.31 8.19 -2.60
N ALA A 130 1.19 8.81 -2.96
CA ALA A 130 0.36 8.39 -4.08
C ALA A 130 0.97 8.73 -5.46
N GLY A 131 1.83 9.75 -5.51
CA GLY A 131 2.47 10.27 -6.73
C GLY A 131 1.54 11.05 -7.66
N ASP A 132 0.28 10.61 -7.79
CA ASP A 132 -0.77 11.25 -8.58
C ASP A 132 -2.04 11.45 -7.72
N PRO A 133 -2.59 12.67 -7.64
CA PRO A 133 -3.85 12.93 -6.92
C PRO A 133 -5.03 12.08 -7.38
N ARG A 134 -5.04 11.59 -8.63
CA ARG A 134 -6.08 10.69 -9.18
C ARG A 134 -6.05 9.30 -8.55
N ASN A 135 -4.93 8.92 -7.93
CA ASN A 135 -4.79 7.65 -7.23
C ASN A 135 -5.24 7.72 -5.77
N ILE A 136 -5.78 8.85 -5.31
CA ILE A 136 -6.20 9.07 -3.93
C ILE A 136 -7.71 8.89 -3.80
N ILE A 137 -8.11 7.95 -2.95
CA ILE A 137 -9.51 7.68 -2.62
C ILE A 137 -9.73 8.14 -1.18
N LYS A 138 -10.49 9.22 -1.01
CA LYS A 138 -10.72 9.82 0.30
C LYS A 138 -11.90 9.15 0.98
N ILE A 139 -11.72 8.72 2.23
CA ILE A 139 -12.78 8.20 3.09
C ILE A 139 -12.71 8.83 4.48
N ASN A 140 -13.86 8.93 5.13
CA ASN A 140 -13.97 9.63 6.42
C ASN A 140 -13.62 8.75 7.62
N SER A 141 -13.71 7.42 7.48
CA SER A 141 -13.46 6.46 8.55
C SER A 141 -13.05 5.10 8.00
N PHE A 142 -12.32 4.33 8.80
CA PHE A 142 -12.03 2.91 8.54
C PHE A 142 -13.28 2.03 8.48
N THR A 143 -14.43 2.53 8.91
CA THR A 143 -15.73 1.84 8.79
C THR A 143 -16.51 2.22 7.52
N SER A 144 -16.01 3.19 6.74
CA SER A 144 -16.70 3.72 5.55
C SER A 144 -16.39 2.94 4.27
N PHE A 145 -15.95 1.68 4.36
CA PHE A 145 -15.74 0.83 3.19
C PHE A 145 -17.07 0.27 2.70
N ASP A 146 -17.76 1.06 1.89
CA ASP A 146 -18.95 0.64 1.16
C ASP A 146 -18.61 0.18 -0.27
N THR A 147 -19.65 -0.21 -1.02
CA THR A 147 -19.51 -0.61 -2.42
C THR A 147 -18.98 0.52 -3.31
N ASN A 148 -19.21 1.79 -2.96
CA ASN A 148 -18.69 2.91 -3.74
C ASN A 148 -17.18 3.03 -3.59
N VAL A 149 -16.66 2.91 -2.37
CA VAL A 149 -15.21 2.90 -2.11
C VAL A 149 -14.55 1.74 -2.83
N LEU A 150 -15.15 0.54 -2.78
CA LEU A 150 -14.66 -0.61 -3.51
C LEU A 150 -14.60 -0.35 -5.03
N ASN A 151 -15.68 0.20 -5.60
CA ASN A 151 -15.73 0.55 -7.02
C ASN A 151 -14.68 1.61 -7.39
N SER A 152 -14.45 2.61 -6.53
CA SER A 152 -13.38 3.59 -6.74
C SER A 152 -12.00 2.94 -6.77
N VAL A 153 -11.70 2.04 -5.82
CA VAL A 153 -10.42 1.31 -5.80
C VAL A 153 -10.26 0.48 -7.07
N VAL A 154 -11.29 -0.28 -7.45
CA VAL A 154 -11.27 -1.09 -8.66
C VAL A 154 -11.05 -0.22 -9.89
N ASN A 155 -11.75 0.91 -10.00
CA ASN A 155 -11.60 1.81 -11.14
C ASN A 155 -10.20 2.42 -11.21
N THR A 156 -9.64 2.88 -10.09
CA THR A 156 -8.27 3.43 -10.04
C THR A 156 -7.24 2.37 -10.45
N VAL A 157 -7.29 1.17 -9.84
CA VAL A 157 -6.35 0.07 -10.13
C VAL A 157 -6.51 -0.47 -11.55
N CYS A 158 -7.74 -0.59 -12.04
CA CYS A 158 -8.02 -1.10 -13.39
C CYS A 158 -7.98 0.00 -14.46
N THR A 159 -7.55 1.23 -14.12
CA THR A 159 -7.31 2.25 -15.15
C THR A 159 -6.26 1.70 -16.09
N VAL A 160 -6.70 1.25 -17.26
CA VAL A 160 -5.82 0.90 -18.36
C VAL A 160 -5.23 2.21 -18.81
N GLU A 161 -3.96 2.45 -18.51
CA GLU A 161 -3.22 3.50 -19.19
C GLU A 161 -3.33 3.19 -20.68
N LYS A 162 -4.16 3.96 -21.39
CA LYS A 162 -4.12 3.97 -22.84
C LYS A 162 -2.72 4.43 -23.16
N MET A 163 -1.84 3.50 -23.53
CA MET A 163 -0.60 3.85 -24.22
C MET A 163 -1.03 4.63 -25.45
N GLU A 164 -1.00 5.96 -25.37
CA GLU A 164 -0.95 6.81 -26.54
C GLU A 164 0.36 6.46 -27.24
N ARG A 165 0.28 5.52 -28.19
CA ARG A 165 1.32 5.33 -29.20
C ARG A 165 1.45 6.67 -29.91
N ARG A 166 2.42 7.47 -29.47
CA ARG A 166 2.97 8.55 -30.28
C ARG A 166 3.62 7.88 -31.50
N TRP A 167 2.93 7.95 -32.62
CA TRP A 167 3.45 7.65 -33.95
C TRP A 167 4.37 8.79 -34.40
#